data_AF-B2ILP3-F1
#
_entry.id   AF-B2ILP3-F1
#
_cell.length_a   1.000
_cell.length_b   1.000
_cell.length_c   1.000
_cell.angle_alpha   90.00
_cell.angle_beta   90.00
_cell.angle_gamma   90.00
#
_symmetry.space_group_name_H-M   'P 1'
#
loop_
_entity.id
_entity.type
_entity.pdbx_description
1 polymer ?
#
loop_
_entity_poly.entity_id
_entity_poly.type
_entity_poly.pdbx_seq_one_letter_code
_entity_poly.pdbx_strand_id
1 'polypeptide(L)'
;MTAGLLVTSQRALAETPKPLRISEFVTAHADDTNPVLHRAAEEAVARNTPLYIDQPVTFQLRWTPPKGLVLRGDGSERSRLDWKGQGDAVEVTQPFDIDGITIDGGLDPRSDRSVGSFGCLFSIHGPMKGSPAYLSGIRIGHLRVRRTRSVGIVLANIENLTAGQIFVEDIFCNGLILSGLRNCDITQVTASNIGDLKGTGHRRGSAVAIFSETKPVASWYDTQRILPTDHLHIGHAEIAKTTDSAFYIHDDLQTGVHDVTIDSVHVDTAGKDGFKTRAGPRTVRVGTVTVERSSLRGVDIESDDVKIEQIDVSHIGFDAVGAILGHPAPFSGRDATNESIQTHPNGLVIMGCSDVEIQRMKIADVASNPVTGAEGHGVHISRAHRFKVKGDVIRCDGNGLRLSGSSDFDIELDITDPCRGRLTQQAILLTPDKAGPNYDGTIRSQITHTSMNPPRFALDIDDSCGINATIKIRPDNPSDGSMVIRDNSRKTCGAYSNDIKRR
;
A
#
# COMPACT_ATOMS: atom_id res chain seq x y z
N MET A 1 47.42 49.37 40.87
CA MET A 1 46.43 49.35 39.77
C MET A 1 46.73 48.12 38.92
N THR A 2 45.78 47.19 38.91
CA THR A 2 45.87 45.81 38.41
C THR A 2 45.77 45.75 36.89
N ALA A 3 46.66 45.00 36.24
CA ALA A 3 46.57 44.68 34.82
C ALA A 3 45.53 43.56 34.60
N GLY A 4 44.52 43.83 33.77
CA GLY A 4 43.52 42.85 33.35
C GLY A 4 44.10 41.88 32.34
N LEU A 5 44.05 40.59 32.68
CA LEU A 5 44.42 39.47 31.81
C LEU A 5 43.26 39.23 30.82
N LEU A 6 43.47 39.52 29.54
CA LEU A 6 42.58 39.07 28.47
C LEU A 6 42.78 37.57 28.26
N VAL A 7 41.86 36.75 28.77
CA VAL A 7 41.75 35.34 28.40
C VAL A 7 41.00 35.28 27.07
N THR A 8 41.75 35.21 25.96
CA THR A 8 41.19 34.79 24.67
C THR A 8 40.95 33.29 24.71
N SER A 9 39.71 32.86 24.96
CA SER A 9 39.31 31.47 24.71
C SER A 9 39.17 31.27 23.20
N GLN A 10 40.27 30.93 22.53
CA GLN A 10 40.20 30.22 21.26
C GLN A 10 39.63 28.84 21.57
N ARG A 11 38.30 28.68 21.47
CA ARG A 11 37.74 27.36 21.18
C ARG A 11 38.26 27.02 19.79
N ALA A 12 39.26 26.16 19.74
CA ALA A 12 39.61 25.44 18.52
C ALA A 12 38.29 24.86 17.98
N LEU A 13 37.90 25.29 16.77
CA LEU A 13 36.96 24.51 15.99
C LEU A 13 37.54 23.10 15.95
N ALA A 14 36.90 22.15 16.63
CA ALA A 14 37.26 20.76 16.49
C ALA A 14 37.08 20.45 15.01
N GLU A 15 38.19 20.25 14.30
CA GLU A 15 38.18 19.83 12.90
C GLU A 15 37.31 18.58 12.82
N THR A 16 36.21 18.66 12.09
CA THR A 16 35.36 17.49 11.86
C THR A 16 36.25 16.42 11.24
N PRO A 17 36.41 15.24 11.87
CA PRO A 17 37.30 14.20 11.36
C PRO A 17 36.99 13.92 9.89
N LYS A 18 38.03 13.87 9.05
CA LYS A 18 37.86 13.57 7.63
C LYS A 18 37.16 12.20 7.49
N PRO A 19 36.11 12.08 6.66
CA PRO A 19 35.44 10.80 6.42
C PRO A 19 36.43 9.75 5.90
N LEU A 20 36.31 8.52 6.38
CA LEU A 20 37.05 7.38 5.82
C LEU A 20 36.40 6.95 4.52
N ARG A 21 37.19 6.69 3.48
CA ARG A 21 36.67 6.25 2.17
C ARG A 21 36.94 4.78 1.95
N ILE A 22 35.97 4.03 1.41
CA ILE A 22 36.16 2.59 1.15
C ILE A 22 37.31 2.33 0.16
N SER A 23 37.56 3.26 -0.77
CA SER A 23 38.72 3.19 -1.69
C SER A 23 40.08 3.09 -0.99
N GLU A 24 40.20 3.57 0.24
CA GLU A 24 41.46 3.49 1.01
C GLU A 24 41.77 2.05 1.46
N PHE A 25 40.76 1.17 1.44
CA PHE A 25 40.87 -0.22 1.88
C PHE A 25 40.86 -1.22 0.71
N VAL A 26 40.36 -0.82 -0.46
CA VAL A 26 40.33 -1.68 -1.65
C VAL A 26 41.73 -1.72 -2.30
N THR A 27 42.38 -2.87 -2.23
CA THR A 27 43.56 -3.17 -3.06
C THR A 27 43.11 -3.60 -4.45
N ALA A 28 43.77 -3.12 -5.50
CA ALA A 28 43.48 -3.55 -6.87
C ALA A 28 43.50 -5.10 -6.95
N HIS A 29 42.41 -5.70 -7.45
CA HIS A 29 42.25 -7.13 -7.82
C HIS A 29 41.59 -8.11 -6.84
N ALA A 30 40.63 -7.71 -6.00
CA ALA A 30 39.80 -8.68 -5.27
C ALA A 30 38.38 -8.78 -5.84
N ASP A 31 38.01 -9.95 -6.38
CA ASP A 31 36.64 -10.27 -6.84
C ASP A 31 35.64 -10.49 -5.69
N ASP A 32 36.15 -10.65 -4.46
CA ASP A 32 35.39 -10.64 -3.20
C ASP A 32 35.98 -9.59 -2.26
N THR A 33 35.18 -8.58 -1.91
CA THR A 33 35.58 -7.50 -1.00
C THR A 33 34.90 -7.61 0.37
N ASN A 34 34.34 -8.76 0.75
CA ASN A 34 33.79 -9.02 2.09
C ASN A 34 34.71 -8.53 3.23
N PRO A 35 36.02 -8.91 3.29
CA PRO A 35 36.88 -8.50 4.38
C PRO A 35 37.17 -6.99 4.37
N VAL A 36 37.09 -6.35 3.21
CA VAL A 36 37.34 -4.91 3.03
C VAL A 36 36.20 -4.10 3.66
N LEU A 37 34.94 -4.47 3.37
CA LEU A 37 33.77 -3.79 3.93
C LEU A 37 33.74 -3.91 5.46
N HIS A 38 33.98 -5.11 6.00
CA HIS A 38 34.04 -5.33 7.45
C HIS A 38 35.13 -4.50 8.12
N ARG A 39 36.37 -4.56 7.61
CA ARG A 39 37.50 -3.83 8.18
C ARG A 39 37.29 -2.32 8.14
N ALA A 40 36.82 -1.79 7.01
CA ALA A 40 36.58 -0.36 6.86
C ALA A 40 35.49 0.14 7.83
N ALA A 41 34.44 -0.66 8.03
CA ALA A 41 33.38 -0.36 8.99
C ALA A 41 33.88 -0.36 10.44
N GLU A 42 34.66 -1.38 10.84
CA GLU A 42 35.26 -1.44 12.18
C GLU A 42 36.19 -0.27 12.44
N GLU A 43 37.03 0.09 11.46
CA GLU A 43 37.93 1.24 11.56
C GLU A 43 37.17 2.56 11.66
N ALA A 44 36.08 2.73 10.89
CA ALA A 44 35.22 3.91 10.95
C ALA A 44 34.59 4.10 12.33
N VAL A 45 34.06 3.02 12.91
CA VAL A 45 33.53 3.03 14.28
C VAL A 45 34.63 3.33 15.31
N ALA A 46 35.80 2.68 15.21
CA ALA A 46 36.91 2.89 16.14
C ALA A 46 37.43 4.35 16.13
N ARG A 47 37.40 5.00 14.97
CA ARG A 47 37.80 6.41 14.79
C ARG A 47 36.65 7.41 15.00
N ASN A 48 35.43 6.92 15.26
CA ASN A 48 34.22 7.74 15.37
C ASN A 48 34.04 8.69 14.17
N THR A 49 34.22 8.17 12.95
CA THR A 49 34.10 8.90 11.69
C THR A 49 33.18 8.15 10.73
N PRO A 50 32.42 8.84 9.85
CA PRO A 50 31.61 8.15 8.84
C PRO A 50 32.47 7.33 7.86
N LEU A 51 31.93 6.18 7.43
CA LEU A 51 32.45 5.42 6.29
C LEU A 51 31.73 5.87 5.02
N TYR A 52 32.50 6.35 4.05
CA TYR A 52 32.01 6.81 2.76
C TYR A 52 32.25 5.75 1.67
N ILE A 53 31.18 5.27 1.04
CA ILE A 53 31.24 4.35 -0.11
C ILE A 53 31.40 5.18 -1.38
N ASP A 54 32.63 5.41 -1.83
CA ASP A 54 32.95 6.20 -3.02
C ASP A 54 33.15 5.39 -4.31
N GLN A 55 33.01 4.07 -4.22
CA GLN A 55 33.07 3.15 -5.34
C GLN A 55 32.25 1.89 -5.04
N PRO A 56 31.81 1.13 -6.06
CA PRO A 56 31.08 -0.11 -5.85
C PRO A 56 31.89 -1.13 -5.05
N VAL A 57 31.23 -1.81 -4.11
CA VAL A 57 31.83 -2.82 -3.23
C VAL A 57 31.07 -4.13 -3.41
N THR A 58 31.77 -5.20 -3.79
CA THR A 58 31.14 -6.51 -4.01
C THR A 58 31.29 -7.40 -2.79
N PHE A 59 30.20 -8.00 -2.33
CA PHE A 59 30.20 -8.84 -1.14
C PHE A 59 29.34 -10.10 -1.37
N GLN A 60 29.75 -11.22 -0.78
CA GLN A 60 29.17 -12.56 -0.99
C GLN A 60 28.68 -13.23 0.29
N LEU A 61 29.10 -12.73 1.45
CA LEU A 61 28.67 -13.21 2.76
C LEU A 61 27.77 -12.16 3.40
N ARG A 62 26.80 -12.61 4.21
CA ARG A 62 25.92 -11.72 4.96
C ARG A 62 26.76 -10.72 5.76
N TRP A 63 26.46 -9.44 5.61
CA TRP A 63 27.11 -8.36 6.33
C TRP A 63 26.23 -7.84 7.46
N THR A 64 26.77 -7.84 8.69
CA THR A 64 26.15 -7.21 9.85
C THR A 64 26.98 -5.99 10.25
N PRO A 65 26.48 -4.76 10.03
CA PRO A 65 27.21 -3.55 10.41
C PRO A 65 27.51 -3.47 11.92
N PRO A 66 28.71 -3.00 12.32
CA PRO A 66 29.04 -2.78 13.72
C PRO A 66 28.23 -1.63 14.34
N LYS A 67 27.97 -1.70 15.65
CA LYS A 67 27.24 -0.67 16.42
C LYS A 67 27.78 0.74 16.15
N GLY A 68 26.87 1.66 15.82
CA GLY A 68 27.19 3.08 15.68
C GLY A 68 27.87 3.43 14.36
N LEU A 69 27.92 2.51 13.39
CA LEU A 69 28.38 2.83 12.05
C LEU A 69 27.49 3.89 11.41
N VAL A 70 28.13 4.92 10.86
CA VAL A 70 27.51 5.92 9.98
C VAL A 70 28.01 5.66 8.56
N LEU A 71 27.16 5.13 7.71
CA LEU A 71 27.46 4.81 6.31
C LEU A 71 26.93 5.92 5.39
N ARG A 72 27.80 6.50 4.57
CA ARG A 72 27.49 7.61 3.66
C ARG A 72 27.84 7.28 2.23
N GLY A 73 27.10 7.85 1.30
CA GLY A 73 27.39 7.87 -0.13
C GLY A 73 26.77 9.09 -0.80
N ASP A 74 26.88 9.16 -2.12
CA ASP A 74 26.34 10.23 -2.95
C ASP A 74 24.97 9.91 -3.59
N GLY A 75 24.37 8.77 -3.29
CA GLY A 75 23.11 8.32 -3.89
C GLY A 75 23.22 7.93 -5.36
N SER A 76 24.43 7.87 -5.92
CA SER A 76 24.69 7.50 -7.31
C SER A 76 25.01 6.02 -7.48
N GLU A 77 25.16 5.59 -8.73
CA GLU A 77 25.66 4.26 -9.11
C GLU A 77 27.09 3.97 -8.59
N ARG A 78 27.83 4.99 -8.14
CA ARG A 78 29.15 4.82 -7.54
C ARG A 78 29.08 4.38 -6.08
N SER A 79 28.08 4.83 -5.33
CA SER A 79 27.92 4.52 -3.91
C SER A 79 27.09 3.27 -3.69
N ARG A 80 27.62 2.13 -4.15
CA ARG A 80 26.85 0.87 -4.28
C ARG A 80 27.47 -0.32 -3.54
N LEU A 81 26.62 -1.10 -2.89
CA LEU A 81 26.96 -2.42 -2.33
C LEU A 81 26.34 -3.50 -3.23
N ASP A 82 27.19 -4.26 -3.90
CA ASP A 82 26.82 -5.30 -4.87
C ASP A 82 26.82 -6.69 -4.21
N TRP A 83 25.63 -7.25 -4.01
CA TRP A 83 25.45 -8.58 -3.45
C TRP A 83 25.64 -9.66 -4.53
N LYS A 84 26.46 -10.67 -4.21
CA LYS A 84 26.72 -11.84 -5.08
C LYS A 84 26.47 -13.18 -4.39
N GLY A 85 26.08 -13.16 -3.11
CA GLY A 85 25.84 -14.36 -2.31
C GLY A 85 24.43 -14.94 -2.45
N GLN A 86 24.05 -15.79 -1.48
CA GLN A 86 22.71 -16.37 -1.34
C GLN A 86 22.13 -16.06 0.04
N GLY A 87 20.81 -15.87 0.11
CA GLY A 87 20.12 -15.54 1.36
C GLY A 87 20.16 -14.04 1.70
N ASP A 88 20.18 -13.71 3.00
CA ASP A 88 20.17 -12.33 3.45
C ASP A 88 21.52 -11.65 3.21
N ALA A 89 21.50 -10.44 2.64
CA ALA A 89 22.74 -9.74 2.28
C ALA A 89 23.20 -8.81 3.41
N VAL A 90 22.36 -7.88 3.85
CA VAL A 90 22.69 -6.94 4.93
C VAL A 90 21.66 -7.05 6.04
N GLU A 91 22.14 -7.27 7.27
CA GLU A 91 21.32 -7.47 8.47
C GLU A 91 21.76 -6.51 9.57
N VAL A 92 20.92 -5.54 9.90
CA VAL A 92 21.19 -4.52 10.92
C VAL A 92 20.43 -4.84 12.20
N THR A 93 21.15 -5.08 13.28
CA THR A 93 20.60 -5.44 14.60
C THR A 93 21.00 -4.47 15.72
N GLN A 94 21.70 -3.39 15.37
CA GLN A 94 22.27 -2.41 16.28
C GLN A 94 22.09 -0.99 15.68
N PRO A 95 22.17 0.08 16.50
CA PRO A 95 22.07 1.46 16.02
C PRO A 95 22.96 1.73 14.81
N PHE A 96 22.40 2.35 13.78
CA PHE A 96 22.97 2.46 12.45
C PHE A 96 22.37 3.65 11.69
N ASP A 97 23.24 4.44 11.08
CA ASP A 97 22.85 5.55 10.21
C ASP A 97 23.32 5.25 8.78
N ILE A 98 22.43 5.34 7.80
CA ILE A 98 22.74 5.12 6.38
C ILE A 98 22.15 6.23 5.52
N ASP A 99 22.93 6.72 4.55
CA ASP A 99 22.48 7.78 3.65
C ASP A 99 23.26 7.79 2.34
N GLY A 100 22.56 7.95 1.22
CA GLY A 100 23.13 8.01 -0.12
C GLY A 100 23.67 6.67 -0.62
N ILE A 101 23.11 5.54 -0.19
CA ILE A 101 23.60 4.20 -0.56
C ILE A 101 22.61 3.47 -1.46
N THR A 102 23.15 2.76 -2.46
CA THR A 102 22.41 1.76 -3.24
C THR A 102 22.85 0.35 -2.83
N ILE A 103 21.92 -0.55 -2.53
CA ILE A 103 22.17 -1.97 -2.32
C ILE A 103 21.56 -2.74 -3.49
N ASP A 104 22.38 -3.54 -4.15
CA ASP A 104 22.05 -4.13 -5.43
C ASP A 104 22.20 -5.65 -5.40
N GLY A 105 21.10 -6.36 -5.59
CA GLY A 105 21.07 -7.82 -5.59
C GLY A 105 21.65 -8.46 -6.86
N GLY A 106 21.99 -7.67 -7.88
CA GLY A 106 22.60 -8.15 -9.11
C GLY A 106 21.70 -9.00 -10.00
N LEU A 107 20.39 -9.05 -9.75
CA LEU A 107 19.43 -9.74 -10.62
C LEU A 107 19.33 -9.05 -11.98
N ASP A 108 19.39 -9.83 -13.06
CA ASP A 108 19.03 -9.35 -14.39
C ASP A 108 17.49 -9.26 -14.49
N PRO A 109 16.92 -8.06 -14.77
CA PRO A 109 15.48 -7.85 -14.92
C PRO A 109 14.82 -8.72 -16.00
N ARG A 110 15.60 -9.31 -16.92
CA ARG A 110 15.07 -10.09 -18.07
C ARG A 110 15.09 -11.60 -17.87
N SER A 111 15.50 -12.09 -16.70
CA SER A 111 15.70 -13.54 -16.50
C SER A 111 14.44 -14.24 -15.95
N ASP A 112 13.77 -15.07 -16.78
CA ASP A 112 12.65 -15.96 -16.40
C ASP A 112 13.13 -17.07 -15.45
N ARG A 113 12.80 -17.05 -14.16
CA ARG A 113 13.35 -18.06 -13.21
C ARG A 113 12.44 -18.47 -12.06
N SER A 114 12.63 -19.72 -11.63
CA SER A 114 11.95 -20.40 -10.52
C SER A 114 12.53 -20.02 -9.14
N VAL A 115 11.66 -20.06 -8.12
CA VAL A 115 11.91 -19.67 -6.72
C VAL A 115 12.70 -20.75 -5.98
N GLY A 116 13.82 -20.40 -5.35
CA GLY A 116 14.66 -21.34 -4.59
C GLY A 116 15.01 -20.90 -3.16
N SER A 117 15.06 -19.60 -2.84
CA SER A 117 15.28 -19.14 -1.46
C SER A 117 14.58 -17.81 -1.16
N PHE A 118 13.98 -17.73 0.02
CA PHE A 118 13.38 -16.52 0.59
C PHE A 118 14.42 -15.86 1.51
N GLY A 119 15.24 -14.95 0.98
CA GLY A 119 16.09 -14.05 1.79
C GLY A 119 15.55 -12.62 1.85
N CYS A 120 16.27 -11.73 2.50
CA CYS A 120 16.06 -10.29 2.48
C CYS A 120 17.34 -9.58 2.01
N LEU A 121 17.24 -8.70 1.01
CA LEU A 121 18.42 -7.98 0.55
C LEU A 121 18.92 -6.98 1.61
N PHE A 122 18.00 -6.29 2.30
CA PHE A 122 18.34 -5.39 3.39
C PHE A 122 17.32 -5.47 4.53
N SER A 123 17.76 -5.90 5.71
CA SER A 123 16.92 -5.95 6.90
C SER A 123 17.46 -5.07 8.02
N ILE A 124 16.55 -4.38 8.72
CA ILE A 124 16.82 -3.76 10.01
C ILE A 124 15.82 -4.31 11.00
N HIS A 125 16.28 -4.85 12.12
CA HIS A 125 15.35 -5.38 13.09
C HIS A 125 15.86 -5.45 14.53
N GLY A 126 14.92 -5.44 15.47
CA GLY A 126 15.16 -5.68 16.90
C GLY A 126 15.66 -7.10 17.23
N PRO A 127 15.90 -7.38 18.53
CA PRO A 127 16.40 -8.68 18.99
C PRO A 127 15.41 -9.83 18.70
N MET A 128 15.87 -10.85 17.98
CA MET A 128 15.04 -12.00 17.57
C MET A 128 14.67 -12.98 18.70
N LYS A 129 15.41 -13.00 19.83
CA LYS A 129 15.22 -13.98 20.91
C LYS A 129 15.26 -13.35 22.31
N GLY A 130 14.22 -13.61 23.12
CA GLY A 130 14.24 -13.43 24.58
C GLY A 130 14.08 -12.00 25.10
N SER A 131 13.92 -10.98 24.26
CA SER A 131 13.71 -9.60 24.69
C SER A 131 12.66 -8.89 23.81
N PRO A 132 11.54 -8.41 24.37
CA PRO A 132 10.55 -7.60 23.65
C PRO A 132 11.01 -6.14 23.55
N ALA A 133 12.24 -5.92 23.04
CA ALA A 133 12.82 -4.61 22.93
C ALA A 133 12.78 -4.14 21.47
N TYR A 134 12.37 -2.90 21.26
CA TYR A 134 12.56 -2.25 19.97
C TYR A 134 14.04 -1.91 19.77
N LEU A 135 14.51 -1.97 18.53
CA LEU A 135 15.76 -1.32 18.14
C LEU A 135 15.50 0.18 17.98
N SER A 136 16.36 1.01 18.57
CA SER A 136 16.28 2.47 18.46
C SER A 136 17.56 3.07 17.88
N GLY A 137 17.50 4.34 17.50
CA GLY A 137 18.67 5.07 16.96
C GLY A 137 19.03 4.64 15.55
N ILE A 138 18.02 4.41 14.71
CA ILE A 138 18.18 4.13 13.29
C ILE A 138 17.81 5.38 12.50
N ARG A 139 18.67 5.78 11.55
CA ARG A 139 18.36 6.84 10.58
C ARG A 139 18.67 6.38 9.17
N ILE A 140 17.72 6.61 8.28
CA ILE A 140 17.86 6.37 6.84
C ILE A 140 17.71 7.73 6.17
N GLY A 141 18.75 8.24 5.52
CA GLY A 141 18.66 9.44 4.68
C GLY A 141 18.04 9.07 3.33
N HIS A 142 18.89 8.79 2.35
CA HIS A 142 18.51 8.19 1.07
C HIS A 142 18.99 6.74 0.96
N LEU A 143 18.08 5.79 0.74
CA LEU A 143 18.41 4.38 0.52
C LEU A 143 17.71 3.83 -0.72
N ARG A 144 18.47 3.23 -1.63
CA ARG A 144 17.94 2.49 -2.79
C ARG A 144 18.27 1.00 -2.66
N VAL A 145 17.28 0.15 -2.85
CA VAL A 145 17.43 -1.30 -2.87
C VAL A 145 16.82 -1.85 -4.13
N ARG A 146 17.57 -2.69 -4.85
CA ARG A 146 17.11 -3.15 -6.16
C ARG A 146 17.59 -4.50 -6.62
N ARG A 147 16.94 -5.00 -7.66
CA ARG A 147 17.38 -6.17 -8.44
C ARG A 147 17.62 -7.39 -7.55
N THR A 148 16.62 -7.75 -6.74
CA THR A 148 16.68 -8.97 -5.91
C THR A 148 15.52 -9.90 -6.17
N ARG A 149 15.79 -11.20 -6.00
CA ARG A 149 14.81 -12.28 -6.14
C ARG A 149 13.95 -12.47 -4.90
N SER A 150 14.34 -11.88 -3.78
CA SER A 150 13.68 -12.10 -2.51
C SER A 150 12.99 -10.81 -2.06
N VAL A 151 12.86 -10.59 -0.75
CA VAL A 151 12.31 -9.32 -0.25
C VAL A 151 13.37 -8.22 -0.37
N GLY A 152 12.96 -7.03 -0.82
CA GLY A 152 13.84 -5.87 -0.91
C GLY A 152 14.29 -5.42 0.46
N ILE A 153 13.37 -4.80 1.21
CA ILE A 153 13.61 -4.25 2.54
C ILE A 153 12.63 -4.84 3.55
N VAL A 154 13.14 -5.19 4.74
CA VAL A 154 12.30 -5.50 5.91
C VAL A 154 12.74 -4.65 7.09
N LEU A 155 11.80 -3.92 7.69
CA LEU A 155 11.97 -3.17 8.94
C LEU A 155 11.07 -3.79 10.00
N ALA A 156 11.66 -4.33 11.08
CA ALA A 156 10.92 -5.10 12.09
C ALA A 156 11.30 -4.77 13.55
N ASN A 157 10.34 -4.51 14.45
CA ASN A 157 10.61 -4.22 15.87
C ASN A 157 11.57 -3.02 16.05
N ILE A 158 11.25 -1.88 15.43
CA ILE A 158 12.04 -0.63 15.49
C ILE A 158 11.21 0.48 16.14
N GLU A 159 11.85 1.31 16.96
CA GLU A 159 11.24 2.53 17.49
C GLU A 159 12.02 3.78 17.11
N ASN A 160 11.31 4.91 16.97
CA ASN A 160 11.89 6.23 16.70
C ASN A 160 12.78 6.23 15.44
N LEU A 161 12.41 5.47 14.41
CA LEU A 161 13.06 5.51 13.10
C LEU A 161 12.72 6.82 12.41
N THR A 162 13.72 7.47 11.81
CA THR A 162 13.52 8.51 10.81
C THR A 162 14.10 8.04 9.49
N ALA A 163 13.27 7.99 8.45
CA ALA A 163 13.66 7.66 7.09
C ALA A 163 13.28 8.79 6.13
N GLY A 164 14.24 9.33 5.38
CA GLY A 164 13.99 10.34 4.35
C GLY A 164 13.36 9.72 3.11
N GLN A 165 14.19 9.10 2.26
CA GLN A 165 13.75 8.53 0.99
C GLN A 165 14.18 7.08 0.87
N ILE A 166 13.19 6.20 0.63
CA ILE A 166 13.40 4.78 0.37
C ILE A 166 12.95 4.46 -1.06
N PHE A 167 13.86 3.89 -1.86
CA PHE A 167 13.59 3.45 -3.22
C PHE A 167 13.71 1.93 -3.30
N VAL A 168 12.66 1.25 -3.75
CA VAL A 168 12.68 -0.19 -4.04
C VAL A 168 12.31 -0.43 -5.49
N GLU A 169 13.21 -1.03 -6.26
CA GLU A 169 12.99 -1.24 -7.70
C GLU A 169 13.43 -2.63 -8.17
N ASP A 170 12.74 -3.19 -9.15
CA ASP A 170 13.08 -4.50 -9.74
C ASP A 170 13.18 -5.62 -8.69
N ILE A 171 12.15 -5.74 -7.85
CA ILE A 171 12.09 -6.71 -6.75
C ILE A 171 11.10 -7.81 -7.10
N PHE A 172 11.52 -9.07 -7.01
CA PHE A 172 10.70 -10.21 -7.41
C PHE A 172 9.58 -10.55 -6.42
N CYS A 173 9.80 -10.38 -5.11
CA CYS A 173 8.77 -10.64 -4.08
C CYS A 173 8.17 -9.33 -3.58
N ASN A 174 8.32 -9.04 -2.28
CA ASN A 174 7.83 -7.81 -1.66
C ASN A 174 8.91 -6.73 -1.68
N GLY A 175 8.50 -5.49 -1.95
CA GLY A 175 9.41 -4.34 -2.00
C GLY A 175 9.87 -3.92 -0.60
N LEU A 176 8.96 -3.33 0.17
CA LEU A 176 9.18 -2.85 1.54
C LEU A 176 8.16 -3.48 2.50
N ILE A 177 8.66 -4.15 3.54
CA ILE A 177 7.85 -4.71 4.62
C ILE A 177 8.13 -3.94 5.91
N LEU A 178 7.07 -3.47 6.56
CA LEU A 178 7.08 -2.75 7.83
C LEU A 178 6.32 -3.57 8.87
N SER A 179 6.92 -3.86 10.02
CA SER A 179 6.31 -4.67 11.07
C SER A 179 6.84 -4.26 12.44
N GLY A 180 5.99 -4.19 13.47
CA GLY A 180 6.40 -3.75 14.81
C GLY A 180 7.16 -2.42 14.83
N LEU A 181 6.61 -1.38 14.21
CA LEU A 181 7.22 -0.05 14.20
C LEU A 181 6.54 0.86 15.21
N ARG A 182 7.31 1.60 16.02
CA ARG A 182 6.76 2.54 17.00
C ARG A 182 7.33 3.95 16.87
N ASN A 183 6.48 4.96 16.76
CA ASN A 183 6.88 6.38 16.62
C ASN A 183 7.86 6.58 15.45
N CYS A 184 7.57 5.95 14.31
CA CYS A 184 8.46 5.96 13.15
C CYS A 184 7.93 6.93 12.10
N ASP A 185 8.84 7.65 11.46
CA ASP A 185 8.55 8.62 10.41
C ASP A 185 9.31 8.25 9.13
N ILE A 186 8.59 8.09 8.02
CA ILE A 186 9.14 7.82 6.69
C ILE A 186 8.64 8.91 5.74
N THR A 187 9.51 9.82 5.31
CA THR A 187 9.09 10.97 4.48
C THR A 187 8.62 10.52 3.09
N GLN A 188 9.35 9.64 2.42
CA GLN A 188 9.02 9.20 1.06
C GLN A 188 9.41 7.73 0.81
N VAL A 189 8.51 7.00 0.16
CA VAL A 189 8.75 5.67 -0.41
C VAL A 189 8.42 5.70 -1.90
N THR A 190 9.35 5.25 -2.74
CA THR A 190 9.10 4.99 -4.16
C THR A 190 9.32 3.51 -4.43
N ALA A 191 8.32 2.85 -5.01
CA ALA A 191 8.37 1.44 -5.34
C ALA A 191 7.99 1.21 -6.81
N SER A 192 8.82 0.53 -7.58
CA SER A 192 8.54 0.28 -8.99
C SER A 192 8.97 -1.11 -9.42
N ASN A 193 8.19 -1.74 -10.31
CA ASN A 193 8.52 -3.05 -10.88
C ASN A 193 8.64 -4.13 -9.80
N ILE A 194 7.60 -4.25 -8.97
CA ILE A 194 7.55 -5.19 -7.84
C ILE A 194 6.67 -6.39 -8.20
N GLY A 195 7.22 -7.59 -8.08
CA GLY A 195 6.54 -8.83 -8.44
C GLY A 195 6.35 -9.02 -9.94
N ASP A 196 6.94 -8.18 -10.80
CA ASP A 196 6.81 -8.31 -12.25
C ASP A 196 7.66 -9.45 -12.79
N LEU A 197 6.97 -10.46 -13.32
CA LEU A 197 7.57 -11.55 -14.05
C LEU A 197 6.82 -11.71 -15.36
N LYS A 198 7.56 -11.49 -16.44
CA LYS A 198 7.21 -12.10 -17.71
C LYS A 198 7.18 -13.63 -17.50
N GLY A 199 6.14 -14.29 -18.02
CA GLY A 199 6.16 -15.73 -18.24
C GLY A 199 5.74 -16.70 -17.10
N THR A 200 5.75 -16.36 -15.81
CA THR A 200 5.65 -17.41 -14.77
C THR A 200 4.26 -17.74 -14.20
N GLY A 201 3.19 -17.02 -14.58
CA GLY A 201 1.81 -17.33 -14.13
C GLY A 201 1.53 -17.19 -12.63
N HIS A 202 2.55 -17.04 -11.78
CA HIS A 202 2.47 -16.85 -10.34
C HIS A 202 3.04 -15.48 -9.99
N ARG A 203 2.15 -14.51 -9.78
CA ARG A 203 2.46 -13.12 -9.43
C ARG A 203 2.16 -12.92 -7.96
N ARG A 204 3.18 -12.72 -7.13
CA ARG A 204 3.03 -12.48 -5.68
C ARG A 204 4.07 -11.46 -5.23
N GLY A 205 3.63 -10.26 -4.90
CA GLY A 205 4.51 -9.20 -4.41
C GLY A 205 3.75 -7.93 -4.11
N SER A 206 3.70 -7.54 -2.84
CA SER A 206 3.24 -6.20 -2.44
C SER A 206 4.41 -5.22 -2.51
N ALA A 207 4.17 -4.03 -3.07
CA ALA A 207 5.22 -3.02 -3.21
C ALA A 207 5.59 -2.40 -1.85
N VAL A 208 4.58 -1.92 -1.12
CA VAL A 208 4.72 -1.48 0.26
C VAL A 208 3.70 -2.22 1.10
N ALA A 209 4.14 -2.79 2.20
CA ALA A 209 3.23 -3.47 3.09
C ALA A 209 3.55 -3.29 4.58
N ILE A 210 2.50 -3.02 5.35
CA ILE A 210 2.51 -2.94 6.80
C ILE A 210 1.82 -4.19 7.33
N PHE A 211 2.54 -5.00 8.10
CA PHE A 211 2.10 -6.32 8.51
C PHE A 211 2.32 -6.56 10.01
N SER A 212 1.36 -7.21 10.65
CA SER A 212 1.56 -7.88 11.94
C SER A 212 2.50 -9.07 11.84
N GLU A 213 2.55 -9.75 10.69
CA GLU A 213 3.44 -10.89 10.41
C GLU A 213 3.63 -11.07 8.89
N THR A 214 4.83 -11.48 8.48
CA THR A 214 5.07 -12.06 7.14
C THR A 214 6.01 -13.26 7.26
N LYS A 215 6.02 -14.19 6.30
CA LYS A 215 6.97 -15.33 6.30
C LYS A 215 8.43 -14.98 6.65
N PRO A 216 9.07 -13.93 6.10
CA PRO A 216 10.43 -13.55 6.50
C PRO A 216 10.48 -13.08 7.96
N VAL A 217 9.54 -12.25 8.41
CA VAL A 217 9.49 -11.77 9.81
C VAL A 217 9.20 -12.92 10.79
N ALA A 218 8.29 -13.82 10.44
CA ALA A 218 7.95 -15.03 11.19
C ALA A 218 9.08 -16.07 11.26
N SER A 219 10.01 -16.03 10.30
CA SER A 219 11.20 -16.88 10.36
C SER A 219 12.25 -16.35 11.35
N TRP A 220 12.20 -15.06 11.65
CA TRP A 220 13.10 -14.37 12.59
C TRP A 220 12.54 -14.36 14.02
N TYR A 221 11.22 -14.22 14.14
CA TYR A 221 10.50 -14.13 15.41
C TYR A 221 9.49 -15.26 15.51
N ASP A 222 9.39 -15.92 16.68
CA ASP A 222 8.16 -16.66 16.99
C ASP A 222 6.98 -15.69 16.88
N THR A 223 5.88 -16.08 16.24
CA THR A 223 4.74 -15.20 15.88
C THR A 223 4.21 -14.35 17.04
N GLN A 224 4.34 -14.82 18.29
CA GLN A 224 3.98 -14.11 19.51
C GLN A 224 4.96 -12.98 19.94
N ARG A 225 6.02 -12.71 19.16
CA ARG A 225 7.10 -11.79 19.53
C ARG A 225 7.26 -10.60 18.60
N ILE A 226 6.44 -10.52 17.56
CA ILE A 226 6.35 -9.30 16.76
C ILE A 226 5.60 -8.27 17.60
N LEU A 227 6.22 -7.12 17.81
CA LEU A 227 5.64 -6.05 18.60
C LEU A 227 4.55 -5.31 17.78
N PRO A 228 3.62 -4.59 18.42
CA PRO A 228 2.63 -3.79 17.72
C PRO A 228 3.27 -2.73 16.80
N THR A 229 2.60 -2.41 15.71
CA THR A 229 2.92 -1.20 14.93
C THR A 229 2.03 -0.07 15.42
N ASP A 230 2.62 1.03 15.88
CA ASP A 230 1.90 2.13 16.55
C ASP A 230 2.55 3.49 16.25
N HIS A 231 1.73 4.50 15.94
CA HIS A 231 2.20 5.83 15.56
C HIS A 231 3.22 5.79 14.40
N LEU A 232 2.88 5.08 13.32
CA LEU A 232 3.67 5.06 12.09
C LEU A 232 3.18 6.16 11.15
N HIS A 233 4.09 7.03 10.73
CA HIS A 233 3.84 8.06 9.72
C HIS A 233 4.58 7.77 8.42
N ILE A 234 3.87 7.85 7.29
CA ILE A 234 4.45 7.82 5.94
C ILE A 234 3.99 9.07 5.18
N GLY A 235 4.90 9.98 4.84
CA GLY A 235 4.53 11.19 4.11
C GLY A 235 3.98 10.87 2.72
N HIS A 236 4.82 10.37 1.82
CA HIS A 236 4.43 10.07 0.45
C HIS A 236 4.82 8.66 0.00
N ALA A 237 3.91 7.94 -0.63
CA ALA A 237 4.18 6.66 -1.29
C ALA A 237 3.85 6.73 -2.78
N GLU A 238 4.86 6.59 -3.65
CA GLU A 238 4.71 6.53 -5.11
C GLU A 238 4.98 5.10 -5.60
N ILE A 239 3.98 4.46 -6.20
CA ILE A 239 4.03 3.04 -6.53
C ILE A 239 3.65 2.79 -7.97
N ALA A 240 4.54 2.14 -8.73
CA ALA A 240 4.32 1.83 -10.14
C ALA A 240 4.56 0.35 -10.45
N LYS A 241 3.87 -0.17 -11.47
CA LYS A 241 4.15 -1.49 -12.08
C LYS A 241 4.29 -2.63 -11.08
N THR A 242 3.32 -2.77 -10.18
CA THR A 242 3.26 -3.87 -9.22
C THR A 242 2.31 -4.96 -9.74
N THR A 243 2.47 -6.22 -9.32
CA THR A 243 1.63 -7.33 -9.84
C THR A 243 0.59 -7.88 -8.87
N ASP A 244 0.64 -7.54 -7.58
CA ASP A 244 -0.37 -7.89 -6.58
C ASP A 244 -0.97 -6.62 -5.95
N SER A 245 -0.77 -6.36 -4.66
CA SER A 245 -1.23 -5.12 -4.01
C SER A 245 -0.15 -4.04 -4.03
N ALA A 246 -0.48 -2.81 -4.45
CA ALA A 246 0.50 -1.72 -4.45
C ALA A 246 0.82 -1.28 -3.01
N PHE A 247 -0.18 -0.84 -2.25
CA PHE A 247 -0.03 -0.47 -0.85
C PHE A 247 -0.97 -1.31 0.02
N TYR A 248 -0.42 -2.08 0.97
CA TYR A 248 -1.21 -3.04 1.74
C TYR A 248 -0.97 -2.97 3.25
N ILE A 249 -2.03 -2.87 4.04
CA ILE A 249 -1.99 -2.86 5.51
C ILE A 249 -2.77 -4.07 6.04
N HIS A 250 -2.17 -4.87 6.90
CA HIS A 250 -2.77 -6.11 7.40
C HIS A 250 -2.39 -6.46 8.84
N ASP A 251 -3.36 -6.92 9.64
CA ASP A 251 -3.17 -7.38 11.02
C ASP A 251 -3.65 -8.83 11.23
N ASP A 252 -2.98 -9.79 10.57
CA ASP A 252 -3.25 -11.24 10.64
C ASP A 252 -3.30 -11.80 12.07
N LEU A 253 -2.47 -11.28 12.97
CA LEU A 253 -2.28 -11.83 14.31
C LEU A 253 -3.07 -11.09 15.39
N GLN A 254 -3.74 -9.99 15.04
CA GLN A 254 -4.28 -9.04 16.01
C GLN A 254 -3.21 -8.57 17.01
N THR A 255 -1.93 -8.58 16.59
CA THR A 255 -0.80 -8.11 17.41
C THR A 255 -0.74 -6.59 17.45
N GLY A 256 -1.61 -5.92 16.68
CA GLY A 256 -1.96 -4.53 16.85
C GLY A 256 -1.24 -3.64 15.85
N VAL A 257 -1.87 -3.44 14.68
CA VAL A 257 -1.57 -2.28 13.83
C VAL A 257 -2.48 -1.13 14.28
N HIS A 258 -1.88 -0.07 14.81
CA HIS A 258 -2.54 1.06 15.46
C HIS A 258 -1.98 2.39 14.93
N ASP A 259 -2.84 3.40 14.86
CA ASP A 259 -2.52 4.78 14.48
C ASP A 259 -1.48 4.92 13.35
N VAL A 260 -1.85 4.43 12.16
CA VAL A 260 -1.06 4.60 10.95
C VAL A 260 -1.55 5.85 10.22
N THR A 261 -0.67 6.80 9.96
CA THR A 261 -0.96 8.01 9.19
C THR A 261 -0.16 8.05 7.90
N ILE A 262 -0.82 8.32 6.78
CA ILE A 262 -0.21 8.41 5.46
C ILE A 262 -0.65 9.72 4.78
N ASP A 263 0.25 10.67 4.46
CA ASP A 263 -0.24 11.92 3.84
C ASP A 263 -0.75 11.67 2.43
N SER A 264 -0.04 10.84 1.65
CA SER A 264 -0.47 10.51 0.29
C SER A 264 0.07 9.18 -0.26
N VAL A 265 -0.77 8.51 -1.05
CA VAL A 265 -0.43 7.32 -1.84
C VAL A 265 -0.80 7.58 -3.29
N HIS A 266 0.16 7.44 -4.20
CA HIS A 266 -0.04 7.51 -5.65
C HIS A 266 0.32 6.17 -6.29
N VAL A 267 -0.60 5.60 -7.06
CA VAL A 267 -0.48 4.26 -7.62
C VAL A 267 -0.75 4.27 -9.12
N ASP A 268 0.19 3.71 -9.88
CA ASP A 268 0.04 3.41 -11.29
C ASP A 268 0.43 1.95 -11.57
N THR A 269 -0.52 1.03 -11.40
CA THR A 269 -0.24 -0.40 -11.33
C THR A 269 -1.13 -1.25 -12.23
N ALA A 270 -0.58 -2.39 -12.65
CA ALA A 270 -1.33 -3.50 -13.24
C ALA A 270 -1.75 -4.53 -12.18
N GLY A 271 -1.40 -4.30 -10.92
CA GLY A 271 -1.68 -5.18 -9.80
C GLY A 271 -3.17 -5.29 -9.50
N LYS A 272 -3.50 -6.25 -8.64
CA LYS A 272 -4.87 -6.52 -8.17
C LYS A 272 -5.46 -5.29 -7.48
N ASP A 273 -4.80 -4.82 -6.42
CA ASP A 273 -5.33 -3.81 -5.51
C ASP A 273 -4.40 -2.57 -5.51
N GLY A 274 -4.97 -1.37 -5.59
CA GLY A 274 -4.22 -0.11 -5.50
C GLY A 274 -3.80 0.19 -4.07
N PHE A 275 -4.78 0.53 -3.22
CA PHE A 275 -4.61 0.68 -1.79
C PHE A 275 -5.54 -0.27 -1.05
N LYS A 276 -5.00 -0.98 -0.04
CA LYS A 276 -5.77 -1.99 0.69
C LYS A 276 -5.47 -2.01 2.17
N THR A 277 -6.52 -2.16 2.97
CA THR A 277 -6.43 -2.50 4.39
C THR A 277 -7.23 -3.79 4.67
N ARG A 278 -6.75 -4.65 5.56
CA ARG A 278 -7.42 -5.92 5.90
C ARG A 278 -7.21 -6.34 7.36
N ALA A 279 -8.18 -7.08 7.90
CA ALA A 279 -8.11 -7.76 9.20
C ALA A 279 -7.80 -6.87 10.41
N GLY A 280 -8.40 -5.68 10.51
CA GLY A 280 -8.47 -4.98 11.81
C GLY A 280 -7.33 -4.06 12.26
N PRO A 281 -6.54 -3.39 11.39
CA PRO A 281 -5.90 -2.14 11.79
C PRO A 281 -6.90 -1.23 12.51
N ARG A 282 -6.57 -0.80 13.73
CA ARG A 282 -7.53 -0.07 14.58
C ARG A 282 -7.80 1.33 14.08
N THR A 283 -6.78 2.05 13.63
CA THR A 283 -6.91 3.42 13.13
C THR A 283 -5.95 3.64 11.98
N VAL A 284 -6.50 3.96 10.81
CA VAL A 284 -5.73 4.33 9.61
C VAL A 284 -6.23 5.68 9.11
N ARG A 285 -5.34 6.66 9.03
CA ARG A 285 -5.63 7.99 8.46
C ARG A 285 -4.84 8.18 7.19
N VAL A 286 -5.51 8.57 6.12
CA VAL A 286 -4.88 8.86 4.84
C VAL A 286 -5.32 10.23 4.36
N GLY A 287 -4.39 11.09 3.96
CA GLY A 287 -4.73 12.34 3.28
C GLY A 287 -5.34 12.04 1.91
N THR A 288 -4.49 11.69 0.94
CA THR A 288 -4.94 11.41 -0.44
C THR A 288 -4.54 10.01 -0.91
N VAL A 289 -5.47 9.30 -1.55
CA VAL A 289 -5.20 8.09 -2.33
C VAL A 289 -5.51 8.36 -3.79
N THR A 290 -4.49 8.34 -4.66
CA THR A 290 -4.64 8.43 -6.11
C THR A 290 -4.28 7.10 -6.74
N VAL A 291 -5.21 6.50 -7.48
CA VAL A 291 -4.98 5.28 -8.26
C VAL A 291 -5.27 5.60 -9.72
N GLU A 292 -4.22 5.81 -10.50
CA GLU A 292 -4.35 6.00 -11.93
C GLU A 292 -4.88 4.73 -12.59
N ARG A 293 -4.28 3.59 -12.22
CA ARG A 293 -4.61 2.29 -12.78
C ARG A 293 -4.50 1.19 -11.74
N SER A 294 -5.48 0.27 -11.75
CA SER A 294 -5.35 -1.07 -11.15
C SER A 294 -6.28 -2.07 -11.87
N SER A 295 -6.10 -3.36 -11.61
CA SER A 295 -6.81 -4.41 -12.34
C SER A 295 -8.12 -4.87 -11.72
N LEU A 296 -8.23 -4.82 -10.39
CA LEU A 296 -9.39 -5.31 -9.67
C LEU A 296 -9.96 -4.26 -8.72
N ARG A 297 -9.15 -3.61 -7.88
CA ARG A 297 -9.66 -2.69 -6.86
C ARG A 297 -8.84 -1.42 -6.83
N GLY A 298 -9.49 -0.26 -6.85
CA GLY A 298 -8.82 1.00 -6.59
C GLY A 298 -8.44 1.08 -5.13
N VAL A 299 -9.47 1.07 -4.28
CA VAL A 299 -9.36 1.11 -2.81
C VAL A 299 -10.17 -0.03 -2.20
N ASP A 300 -9.57 -0.79 -1.29
CA ASP A 300 -10.20 -1.92 -0.58
C ASP A 300 -10.03 -1.76 0.94
N ILE A 301 -11.12 -1.60 1.67
CA ILE A 301 -11.11 -1.30 3.11
C ILE A 301 -11.76 -2.43 3.91
N GLU A 302 -10.99 -2.97 4.85
CA GLU A 302 -11.42 -3.95 5.83
C GLU A 302 -10.67 -3.70 7.16
N SER A 303 -10.99 -2.59 7.85
CA SER A 303 -10.31 -2.12 9.07
C SER A 303 -11.24 -1.30 9.96
N ASP A 304 -11.01 -1.27 11.28
CA ASP A 304 -12.04 -0.83 12.24
C ASP A 304 -12.36 0.68 12.20
N ASP A 305 -11.37 1.57 12.06
CA ASP A 305 -11.56 3.03 11.91
C ASP A 305 -10.62 3.56 10.81
N VAL A 306 -11.21 3.97 9.68
CA VAL A 306 -10.48 4.46 8.51
C VAL A 306 -11.00 5.84 8.10
N LYS A 307 -10.08 6.80 8.00
CA LYS A 307 -10.38 8.14 7.52
C LYS A 307 -9.52 8.45 6.31
N ILE A 308 -10.17 8.83 5.20
CA ILE A 308 -9.49 9.24 3.97
C ILE A 308 -10.01 10.62 3.57
N GLU A 309 -9.14 11.62 3.44
CA GLU A 309 -9.60 12.97 3.04
C GLU A 309 -9.99 12.99 1.56
N GLN A 310 -9.23 12.32 0.70
CA GLN A 310 -9.49 12.29 -0.73
C GLN A 310 -9.14 10.94 -1.38
N ILE A 311 -10.04 10.47 -2.25
CA ILE A 311 -9.80 9.35 -3.18
C ILE A 311 -9.97 9.86 -4.61
N ASP A 312 -8.99 9.61 -5.48
CA ASP A 312 -9.11 9.77 -6.94
C ASP A 312 -8.71 8.47 -7.63
N VAL A 313 -9.64 7.83 -8.32
CA VAL A 313 -9.43 6.58 -9.04
C VAL A 313 -9.76 6.82 -10.51
N SER A 314 -8.73 6.80 -11.36
CA SER A 314 -8.87 7.10 -12.78
C SER A 314 -9.40 5.91 -13.58
N HIS A 315 -8.81 4.72 -13.42
CA HIS A 315 -9.15 3.56 -14.25
C HIS A 315 -8.96 2.23 -13.54
N ILE A 316 -10.04 1.45 -13.45
CA ILE A 316 -10.04 0.09 -12.91
C ILE A 316 -10.53 -0.88 -13.97
N GLY A 317 -9.76 -1.94 -14.21
CA GLY A 317 -10.18 -2.97 -15.16
C GLY A 317 -9.05 -3.84 -15.69
N PHE A 318 -9.44 -4.93 -16.36
CA PHE A 318 -8.50 -5.92 -16.88
C PHE A 318 -7.54 -5.38 -17.96
N ASP A 319 -7.95 -4.34 -18.69
CA ASP A 319 -7.17 -3.61 -19.68
C ASP A 319 -6.01 -2.80 -19.07
N ALA A 320 -6.12 -2.38 -17.80
CA ALA A 320 -5.01 -1.80 -17.05
C ALA A 320 -3.79 -2.74 -17.00
N VAL A 321 -4.03 -4.07 -16.98
CA VAL A 321 -2.95 -5.07 -16.96
C VAL A 321 -2.26 -5.20 -18.31
N GLY A 322 -3.03 -5.18 -19.39
CA GLY A 322 -2.50 -5.33 -20.75
C GLY A 322 -1.66 -4.13 -21.21
N ALA A 323 -2.07 -2.92 -20.81
CA ALA A 323 -1.40 -1.67 -21.20
C ALA A 323 -0.04 -1.47 -20.51
N ILE A 324 0.11 -1.93 -19.26
CA ILE A 324 1.34 -1.72 -18.48
C ILE A 324 2.36 -2.84 -18.71
N LEU A 325 1.91 -4.09 -18.84
CA LEU A 325 2.81 -5.25 -18.98
C LEU A 325 3.18 -5.56 -20.43
N GLY A 326 2.52 -4.91 -21.41
CA GLY A 326 2.75 -5.15 -22.84
C GLY A 326 2.28 -6.52 -23.34
N HIS A 327 1.51 -7.26 -22.53
CA HIS A 327 0.86 -8.50 -22.88
C HIS A 327 -0.38 -8.73 -22.00
N PRO A 328 -1.38 -9.53 -22.44
CA PRO A 328 -2.58 -9.82 -21.64
C PRO A 328 -2.22 -10.44 -20.28
N ALA A 329 -2.97 -10.09 -19.23
CA ALA A 329 -2.85 -10.75 -17.93
C ALA A 329 -3.26 -12.21 -18.07
N PRO A 330 -2.42 -13.20 -17.72
CA PRO A 330 -2.90 -14.54 -17.49
C PRO A 330 -3.49 -14.59 -16.08
N PHE A 331 -4.65 -13.96 -15.84
CA PHE A 331 -5.45 -14.39 -14.70
C PHE A 331 -6.07 -15.74 -15.09
N SER A 332 -5.30 -16.82 -14.96
CA SER A 332 -5.90 -18.16 -14.92
C SER A 332 -6.52 -18.28 -13.54
N GLY A 333 -7.85 -18.21 -13.43
CA GLY A 333 -8.61 -18.41 -12.19
C GLY A 333 -8.50 -19.83 -11.60
N ARG A 334 -7.30 -20.42 -11.55
CA ARG A 334 -7.02 -21.76 -11.00
C ARG A 334 -6.60 -21.74 -9.52
N ASP A 335 -6.14 -20.62 -8.97
CA ASP A 335 -5.98 -20.47 -7.52
C ASP A 335 -7.34 -20.09 -6.91
N ALA A 336 -8.23 -21.07 -6.84
CA ALA A 336 -9.51 -21.02 -6.14
C ALA A 336 -9.30 -21.05 -4.61
N THR A 337 -8.66 -20.03 -4.06
CA THR A 337 -8.97 -19.63 -2.69
C THR A 337 -10.34 -18.91 -2.74
N ASN A 338 -11.09 -18.91 -1.64
CA ASN A 338 -12.46 -18.37 -1.54
C ASN A 338 -12.66 -16.90 -2.00
N GLU A 339 -11.62 -16.21 -2.47
CA GLU A 339 -11.69 -14.88 -3.09
C GLU A 339 -12.22 -14.91 -4.54
N SER A 340 -12.37 -16.10 -5.16
CA SER A 340 -12.92 -16.23 -6.52
C SER A 340 -14.42 -15.88 -6.64
N ILE A 341 -15.12 -15.76 -5.50
CA ILE A 341 -16.51 -15.28 -5.41
C ILE A 341 -16.56 -13.73 -5.21
N GLN A 342 -15.41 -13.06 -5.05
CA GLN A 342 -15.26 -11.58 -4.98
C GLN A 342 -14.80 -10.98 -6.33
N THR A 343 -15.37 -11.47 -7.43
CA THR A 343 -14.79 -11.44 -8.79
C THR A 343 -14.98 -10.15 -9.58
N HIS A 344 -15.64 -9.14 -9.00
CA HIS A 344 -15.98 -7.88 -9.66
C HIS A 344 -14.86 -6.84 -9.53
N PRO A 345 -14.49 -6.12 -10.60
CA PRO A 345 -13.70 -4.91 -10.49
C PRO A 345 -14.46 -3.83 -9.69
N ASN A 346 -13.79 -3.10 -8.81
CA ASN A 346 -14.39 -2.06 -7.96
C ASN A 346 -13.51 -0.81 -7.90
N GLY A 347 -14.10 0.37 -8.00
CA GLY A 347 -13.39 1.62 -7.69
C GLY A 347 -13.05 1.72 -6.19
N LEU A 348 -14.07 1.56 -5.36
CA LEU A 348 -13.97 1.47 -3.90
C LEU A 348 -14.74 0.25 -3.41
N VAL A 349 -14.14 -0.56 -2.54
CA VAL A 349 -14.83 -1.64 -1.83
C VAL A 349 -14.62 -1.54 -0.32
N ILE A 350 -15.67 -1.85 0.45
CA ILE A 350 -15.64 -1.94 1.92
C ILE A 350 -16.23 -3.28 2.34
N MET A 351 -15.45 -4.18 2.94
CA MET A 351 -15.86 -5.57 3.18
C MET A 351 -16.02 -6.00 4.65
N GLY A 352 -15.65 -5.18 5.62
CA GLY A 352 -15.65 -5.55 7.05
C GLY A 352 -16.24 -4.48 7.97
N CYS A 353 -16.46 -4.83 9.25
CA CYS A 353 -17.01 -4.02 10.34
C CYS A 353 -16.22 -2.72 10.66
N SER A 354 -16.23 -1.79 9.71
CA SER A 354 -15.38 -0.60 9.66
C SER A 354 -16.22 0.64 9.93
N ASP A 355 -15.72 1.59 10.72
CA ASP A 355 -16.12 2.99 10.71
C ASP A 355 -15.29 3.71 9.64
N VAL A 356 -15.92 4.09 8.53
CA VAL A 356 -15.22 4.67 7.37
C VAL A 356 -15.70 6.10 7.10
N GLU A 357 -14.79 7.05 7.06
CA GLU A 357 -15.08 8.43 6.63
C GLU A 357 -14.22 8.81 5.42
N ILE A 358 -14.89 9.11 4.31
CA ILE A 358 -14.28 9.60 3.07
C ILE A 358 -14.86 10.98 2.76
N GLN A 359 -14.04 12.03 2.83
CA GLN A 359 -14.55 13.40 2.65
C GLN A 359 -14.83 13.75 1.19
N ARG A 360 -13.97 13.30 0.28
CA ARG A 360 -14.08 13.53 -1.16
C ARG A 360 -13.64 12.29 -1.93
N MET A 361 -14.39 11.90 -2.93
CA MET A 361 -14.10 10.75 -3.77
C MET A 361 -14.39 11.08 -5.23
N LYS A 362 -13.56 10.56 -6.13
CA LYS A 362 -13.81 10.53 -7.56
C LYS A 362 -13.41 9.17 -8.10
N ILE A 363 -14.32 8.52 -8.80
CA ILE A 363 -14.10 7.23 -9.48
C ILE A 363 -14.50 7.42 -10.94
N ALA A 364 -13.51 7.50 -11.84
CA ALA A 364 -13.73 7.95 -13.21
C ALA A 364 -14.09 6.83 -14.19
N ASP A 365 -13.47 5.65 -14.09
CA ASP A 365 -13.74 4.51 -14.99
C ASP A 365 -13.56 3.16 -14.28
N VAL A 366 -14.61 2.34 -14.26
CA VAL A 366 -14.56 0.96 -13.79
C VAL A 366 -15.15 0.02 -14.84
N ALA A 367 -14.27 -0.73 -15.50
CA ALA A 367 -14.61 -1.65 -16.58
C ALA A 367 -14.87 -3.07 -16.08
N SER A 368 -15.71 -3.80 -16.80
CA SER A 368 -15.96 -5.22 -16.56
C SER A 368 -14.73 -6.06 -16.87
N ASN A 369 -14.66 -7.23 -16.26
CA ASN A 369 -13.68 -8.24 -16.61
C ASN A 369 -14.20 -9.08 -17.79
N PRO A 370 -13.60 -8.98 -19.00
CA PRO A 370 -14.07 -9.72 -20.16
C PRO A 370 -13.81 -11.23 -20.07
N VAL A 371 -12.93 -11.68 -19.17
CA VAL A 371 -12.57 -13.09 -18.98
C VAL A 371 -13.58 -13.80 -18.07
N THR A 372 -13.93 -13.18 -16.94
CA THR A 372 -14.87 -13.78 -15.97
C THR A 372 -16.32 -13.38 -16.22
N GLY A 373 -16.56 -12.33 -17.02
CA GLY A 373 -17.87 -11.70 -17.18
C GLY A 373 -18.31 -10.89 -15.96
N ALA A 374 -17.42 -10.69 -14.98
CA ALA A 374 -17.75 -9.93 -13.78
C ALA A 374 -17.82 -8.42 -14.08
N GLU A 375 -18.88 -7.79 -13.63
CA GLU A 375 -19.17 -6.38 -13.87
C GLU A 375 -18.27 -5.47 -13.01
N GLY A 376 -17.86 -4.33 -13.57
CA GLY A 376 -17.11 -3.31 -12.85
C GLY A 376 -18.03 -2.33 -12.11
N HIS A 377 -17.92 -2.23 -10.79
CA HIS A 377 -18.75 -1.36 -9.95
C HIS A 377 -17.99 -0.12 -9.47
N GLY A 378 -18.67 1.03 -9.35
CA GLY A 378 -18.08 2.23 -8.77
C GLY A 378 -17.71 2.03 -7.30
N VAL A 379 -18.74 1.98 -6.45
CA VAL A 379 -18.60 1.74 -5.01
C VAL A 379 -19.36 0.47 -4.63
N HIS A 380 -18.69 -0.44 -3.91
CA HIS A 380 -19.33 -1.62 -3.32
C HIS A 380 -19.09 -1.68 -1.80
N ILE A 381 -20.15 -1.65 -1.03
CA ILE A 381 -20.09 -1.78 0.43
C ILE A 381 -20.78 -3.08 0.79
N SER A 382 -20.03 -4.01 1.36
CA SER A 382 -20.52 -5.33 1.77
C SER A 382 -20.83 -5.43 3.26
N ARG A 383 -20.16 -4.62 4.08
CA ARG A 383 -20.43 -4.45 5.50
C ARG A 383 -19.63 -3.26 6.02
N ALA A 384 -20.19 -2.49 6.94
CA ALA A 384 -19.54 -1.43 7.71
C ALA A 384 -20.36 -1.18 8.97
N HIS A 385 -19.75 -0.70 10.06
CA HIS A 385 -20.52 -0.25 11.22
C HIS A 385 -21.16 1.09 10.92
N ARG A 386 -20.33 2.08 10.55
CA ARG A 386 -20.75 3.37 10.04
C ARG A 386 -19.94 3.71 8.81
N PHE A 387 -20.56 4.34 7.83
CA PHE A 387 -19.78 4.94 6.76
C PHE A 387 -20.34 6.26 6.27
N LYS A 388 -19.43 7.16 5.91
CA LYS A 388 -19.75 8.46 5.33
C LYS A 388 -18.91 8.67 4.10
N VAL A 389 -19.54 8.91 2.96
CA VAL A 389 -18.84 9.14 1.69
C VAL A 389 -19.51 10.26 0.90
N LYS A 390 -18.68 11.13 0.32
CA LYS A 390 -19.11 12.13 -0.65
C LYS A 390 -18.24 12.09 -1.89
N GLY A 391 -18.83 12.11 -3.10
CA GLY A 391 -18.04 12.12 -4.32
C GLY A 391 -18.76 11.80 -5.62
N ASP A 392 -17.97 11.52 -6.64
CA ASP A 392 -18.42 11.29 -8.00
C ASP A 392 -18.06 9.88 -8.48
N VAL A 393 -18.99 9.23 -9.18
CA VAL A 393 -18.75 8.00 -9.95
C VAL A 393 -19.15 8.28 -11.38
N ILE A 394 -18.20 8.32 -12.32
CA ILE A 394 -18.44 8.91 -13.65
C ILE A 394 -18.77 7.87 -14.72
N ARG A 395 -18.10 6.71 -14.73
CA ARG A 395 -18.35 5.66 -15.72
C ARG A 395 -18.09 4.29 -15.10
N CYS A 396 -19.09 3.43 -15.09
CA CYS A 396 -18.93 2.06 -14.64
C CYS A 396 -19.79 1.12 -15.49
N ASP A 397 -19.31 -0.10 -15.68
CA ASP A 397 -20.03 -1.08 -16.48
C ASP A 397 -21.17 -1.77 -15.72
N GLY A 398 -21.04 -1.89 -14.40
CA GLY A 398 -22.07 -2.33 -13.46
C GLY A 398 -22.73 -1.16 -12.73
N ASN A 399 -23.10 -1.36 -11.46
CA ASN A 399 -23.67 -0.32 -10.59
C ASN A 399 -22.67 0.79 -10.27
N GLY A 400 -23.16 2.03 -10.16
CA GLY A 400 -22.39 3.13 -9.57
C GLY A 400 -22.24 2.98 -8.06
N LEU A 401 -23.30 2.49 -7.40
CA LEU A 401 -23.30 2.14 -5.98
C LEU A 401 -23.96 0.77 -5.76
N ARG A 402 -23.29 -0.10 -5.02
CA ARG A 402 -23.84 -1.37 -4.54
C ARG A 402 -23.69 -1.44 -3.02
N LEU A 403 -24.80 -1.59 -2.31
CA LEU A 403 -24.81 -1.88 -0.89
C LEU A 403 -25.32 -3.30 -0.68
N SER A 404 -24.47 -4.17 -0.17
CA SER A 404 -24.85 -5.48 0.35
C SER A 404 -24.53 -5.52 1.85
N GLY A 405 -25.38 -6.09 2.71
CA GLY A 405 -25.12 -6.20 4.16
C GLY A 405 -25.37 -4.94 5.01
N SER A 406 -25.39 -5.08 6.33
CA SER A 406 -25.79 -4.07 7.33
C SER A 406 -24.79 -2.92 7.47
N SER A 407 -25.27 -1.67 7.52
CA SER A 407 -24.46 -0.51 7.91
C SER A 407 -25.31 0.70 8.29
N ASP A 408 -24.80 1.54 9.19
CA ASP A 408 -25.26 2.92 9.32
C ASP A 408 -24.55 3.78 8.26
N PHE A 409 -25.26 4.65 7.55
CA PHE A 409 -24.65 5.37 6.42
C PHE A 409 -25.08 6.81 6.16
N ASP A 410 -24.17 7.61 5.62
CA ASP A 410 -24.41 8.95 5.05
C ASP A 410 -23.66 9.09 3.72
N ILE A 411 -24.40 8.94 2.62
CA ILE A 411 -23.87 8.86 1.25
C ILE A 411 -24.33 10.07 0.45
N GLU A 412 -23.40 10.76 -0.19
CA GLU A 412 -23.66 11.80 -1.17
C GLU A 412 -22.87 11.52 -2.47
N LEU A 413 -23.51 10.93 -3.48
CA LEU A 413 -22.84 10.50 -4.72
C LEU A 413 -23.49 11.05 -5.99
N ASP A 414 -22.69 11.72 -6.83
CA ASP A 414 -23.08 12.05 -8.20
C ASP A 414 -22.62 10.91 -9.12
N ILE A 415 -23.58 10.20 -9.71
CA ILE A 415 -23.36 9.03 -10.55
C ILE A 415 -23.65 9.39 -12.00
N THR A 416 -22.60 9.52 -12.81
CA THR A 416 -22.70 9.67 -14.26
C THR A 416 -22.50 8.31 -14.93
N ASP A 417 -23.15 8.09 -16.08
CA ASP A 417 -23.00 6.92 -16.96
C ASP A 417 -22.79 5.55 -16.29
N PRO A 418 -23.66 5.13 -15.34
CA PRO A 418 -23.62 3.78 -14.82
C PRO A 418 -24.17 2.77 -15.85
N CYS A 419 -23.90 1.48 -15.61
CA CYS A 419 -24.48 0.35 -16.36
C CYS A 419 -24.09 0.25 -17.84
N ARG A 420 -22.88 0.69 -18.22
CA ARG A 420 -22.44 0.59 -19.64
C ARG A 420 -22.37 -0.86 -20.15
N GLY A 421 -22.23 -1.84 -19.25
CA GLY A 421 -21.98 -3.26 -19.55
C GLY A 421 -23.20 -4.08 -20.03
N ARG A 422 -24.39 -3.49 -20.19
CA ARG A 422 -25.66 -4.12 -20.62
C ARG A 422 -26.22 -5.25 -19.72
N LEU A 423 -25.40 -5.86 -18.86
CA LEU A 423 -25.78 -6.97 -17.98
C LEU A 423 -26.61 -6.47 -16.78
N THR A 424 -26.20 -5.37 -16.17
CA THR A 424 -26.92 -4.67 -15.10
C THR A 424 -27.75 -3.52 -15.66
N GLN A 425 -28.94 -3.30 -15.09
CA GLN A 425 -29.86 -2.23 -15.51
C GLN A 425 -30.17 -1.23 -14.38
N GLN A 426 -29.43 -1.27 -13.27
CA GLN A 426 -29.69 -0.47 -12.09
C GLN A 426 -28.47 0.34 -11.65
N ALA A 427 -28.63 1.66 -11.52
CA ALA A 427 -27.53 2.55 -11.13
C ALA A 427 -27.10 2.34 -9.67
N ILE A 428 -28.09 2.17 -8.79
CA ILE A 428 -27.91 1.82 -7.37
C ILE A 428 -28.58 0.48 -7.08
N LEU A 429 -27.86 -0.43 -6.44
CA LEU A 429 -28.39 -1.72 -5.97
C LEU A 429 -28.25 -1.84 -4.45
N LEU A 430 -29.37 -2.12 -3.77
CA LEU A 430 -29.42 -2.45 -2.35
C LEU A 430 -29.81 -3.93 -2.19
N THR A 431 -28.95 -4.74 -1.58
CA THR A 431 -29.17 -6.16 -1.35
C THR A 431 -28.97 -6.50 0.14
N PRO A 432 -30.04 -6.64 0.93
CA PRO A 432 -29.94 -7.07 2.33
C PRO A 432 -29.21 -8.41 2.48
N ASP A 433 -28.46 -8.54 3.57
CA ASP A 433 -27.93 -9.81 4.05
C ASP A 433 -29.11 -10.67 4.57
N LYS A 434 -29.14 -11.96 4.16
CA LYS A 434 -30.14 -12.97 4.60
C LYS A 434 -30.18 -13.18 6.12
N ALA A 435 -29.19 -12.69 6.87
CA ALA A 435 -29.15 -12.67 8.33
C ALA A 435 -30.05 -11.60 8.96
N GLY A 436 -30.65 -10.71 8.15
CA GLY A 436 -31.63 -9.70 8.55
C GLY A 436 -31.03 -8.54 9.34
N PRO A 437 -30.62 -7.46 8.67
CA PRO A 437 -30.22 -6.24 9.37
C PRO A 437 -31.02 -4.99 9.03
N ASN A 438 -31.06 -4.07 9.99
CA ASN A 438 -31.55 -2.71 9.80
C ASN A 438 -30.48 -1.87 9.11
N TYR A 439 -30.81 -1.28 7.96
CA TYR A 439 -30.04 -0.17 7.41
C TYR A 439 -30.56 1.12 8.01
N ASP A 440 -29.71 1.93 8.65
CA ASP A 440 -30.10 3.25 9.15
C ASP A 440 -29.23 4.33 8.50
N GLY A 441 -29.82 5.27 7.75
CA GLY A 441 -28.99 6.23 7.05
C GLY A 441 -29.64 7.07 5.98
N THR A 442 -28.82 7.89 5.32
CA THR A 442 -29.24 8.76 4.22
C THR A 442 -28.44 8.48 2.95
N ILE A 443 -29.13 8.34 1.81
CA ILE A 443 -28.52 8.37 0.47
C ILE A 443 -29.02 9.63 -0.24
N ARG A 444 -28.09 10.45 -0.71
CA ARG A 444 -28.32 11.56 -1.64
C ARG A 444 -27.57 11.24 -2.91
N SER A 445 -28.27 11.14 -4.03
CA SER A 445 -27.61 10.89 -5.31
C SER A 445 -28.23 11.65 -6.46
N GLN A 446 -27.38 12.21 -7.31
CA GLN A 446 -27.74 12.69 -8.64
C GLN A 446 -27.33 11.62 -9.65
N ILE A 447 -28.22 11.25 -10.55
CA ILE A 447 -27.92 10.25 -11.58
C ILE A 447 -28.05 10.92 -12.95
N THR A 448 -26.93 10.93 -13.67
CA THR A 448 -26.80 11.52 -15.00
C THR A 448 -26.45 10.43 -15.99
N HIS A 449 -27.11 10.42 -17.14
CA HIS A 449 -26.78 9.49 -18.21
C HIS A 449 -26.73 10.22 -19.54
N THR A 450 -25.65 9.98 -20.27
CA THR A 450 -25.36 10.57 -21.58
C THR A 450 -25.29 9.51 -22.68
N SER A 451 -25.32 8.22 -22.33
CA SER A 451 -25.24 7.12 -23.29
C SER A 451 -26.63 6.75 -23.88
N MET A 452 -26.62 5.99 -24.99
CA MET A 452 -27.86 5.55 -25.67
C MET A 452 -28.62 4.44 -24.94
N ASN A 453 -28.03 3.80 -23.92
CA ASN A 453 -28.65 2.72 -23.15
C ASN A 453 -28.78 3.12 -21.68
N PRO A 454 -29.79 3.94 -21.31
CA PRO A 454 -29.95 4.38 -19.94
C PRO A 454 -30.20 3.20 -19.00
N PRO A 455 -29.76 3.28 -17.74
CA PRO A 455 -30.18 2.32 -16.73
C PRO A 455 -31.71 2.32 -16.66
N ARG A 456 -32.30 1.13 -16.54
CA ARG A 456 -33.75 0.98 -16.40
C ARG A 456 -34.23 1.42 -15.01
N PHE A 457 -33.40 1.23 -13.99
CA PHE A 457 -33.71 1.56 -12.62
C PHE A 457 -32.68 2.54 -12.04
N ALA A 458 -33.16 3.62 -11.45
CA ALA A 458 -32.30 4.52 -10.68
C ALA A 458 -31.82 3.82 -9.39
N LEU A 459 -32.73 3.05 -8.78
CA LEU A 459 -32.53 2.32 -7.55
C LEU A 459 -33.29 1.00 -7.65
N ASP A 460 -32.65 -0.07 -7.20
CA ASP A 460 -33.26 -1.37 -7.03
C ASP A 460 -33.00 -1.91 -5.62
N ILE A 461 -34.06 -2.36 -4.95
CA ILE A 461 -34.03 -2.96 -3.62
C ILE A 461 -34.42 -4.43 -3.74
N ASP A 462 -33.47 -5.33 -3.49
CA ASP A 462 -33.66 -6.77 -3.62
C ASP A 462 -34.20 -7.42 -2.32
N ASP A 463 -34.92 -8.54 -2.48
CA ASP A 463 -35.84 -9.19 -1.54
C ASP A 463 -35.23 -9.47 -0.14
N SER A 464 -35.47 -8.59 0.86
CA SER A 464 -35.77 -8.93 2.28
C SER A 464 -35.92 -7.66 3.16
N CYS A 465 -36.67 -7.80 4.25
CA CYS A 465 -37.09 -6.73 5.17
C CYS A 465 -35.93 -6.09 5.97
N GLY A 466 -35.91 -4.75 6.13
CA GLY A 466 -35.04 -4.08 7.12
C GLY A 466 -34.50 -2.67 6.77
N ILE A 467 -34.88 -2.03 5.65
CA ILE A 467 -34.28 -0.70 5.32
C ILE A 467 -35.05 0.44 6.03
N ASN A 468 -34.40 1.14 6.95
CA ASN A 468 -34.83 2.42 7.53
C ASN A 468 -33.93 3.56 7.02
N ALA A 469 -34.07 3.92 5.74
CA ALA A 469 -33.19 4.91 5.10
C ALA A 469 -33.98 6.07 4.48
N THR A 470 -33.41 7.28 4.58
CA THR A 470 -33.87 8.43 3.79
C THR A 470 -33.13 8.44 2.46
N ILE A 471 -33.84 8.13 1.38
CA ILE A 471 -33.25 8.09 0.03
C ILE A 471 -33.77 9.26 -0.81
N LYS A 472 -32.85 10.11 -1.27
CA LYS A 472 -33.14 11.25 -2.15
C LYS A 472 -32.37 11.07 -3.46
N ILE A 473 -33.09 10.74 -4.53
CA ILE A 473 -32.51 10.54 -5.87
C ILE A 473 -33.06 11.59 -6.83
N ARG A 474 -32.18 12.28 -7.54
CA ARG A 474 -32.52 13.23 -8.61
C ARG A 474 -32.00 12.71 -9.94
N PRO A 475 -32.86 12.15 -10.81
CA PRO A 475 -32.48 11.91 -12.21
C PRO A 475 -32.48 13.23 -12.98
N ASP A 476 -31.40 13.54 -13.69
CA ASP A 476 -31.26 14.82 -14.40
C ASP A 476 -32.08 14.92 -15.69
N ASN A 477 -32.62 13.80 -16.20
CA ASN A 477 -33.44 13.78 -17.41
C ASN A 477 -34.87 13.28 -17.15
N PRO A 478 -35.76 14.11 -16.57
CA PRO A 478 -37.16 13.73 -16.30
C PRO A 478 -37.98 13.48 -17.57
N SER A 479 -37.49 13.89 -18.75
CA SER A 479 -38.18 13.75 -20.04
C SER A 479 -38.18 12.34 -20.62
N ASP A 480 -37.30 11.43 -20.16
CA ASP A 480 -37.23 10.06 -20.71
C ASP A 480 -38.17 9.08 -20.01
N GLY A 481 -38.80 9.47 -18.89
CA GLY A 481 -39.85 8.70 -18.19
C GLY A 481 -39.46 7.28 -17.76
N SER A 482 -38.20 6.86 -17.90
CA SER A 482 -37.80 5.45 -17.95
C SER A 482 -37.08 4.96 -16.69
N MET A 483 -36.43 5.84 -15.93
CA MET A 483 -35.73 5.46 -14.70
C MET A 483 -36.71 5.39 -13.52
N VAL A 484 -37.01 4.16 -13.11
CA VAL A 484 -37.96 3.87 -12.03
C VAL A 484 -37.20 3.42 -10.77
N ILE A 485 -37.76 3.69 -9.59
CA ILE A 485 -37.33 3.02 -8.35
C ILE A 485 -38.05 1.67 -8.28
N ARG A 486 -37.30 0.57 -8.27
CA ARG A 486 -37.85 -0.78 -8.08
C ARG A 486 -37.67 -1.20 -6.63
N ASP A 487 -38.78 -1.53 -5.98
CA ASP A 487 -38.79 -2.11 -4.63
C ASP A 487 -39.42 -3.51 -4.72
N ASN A 488 -38.59 -4.55 -4.53
CA ASN A 488 -39.05 -5.94 -4.53
C ASN A 488 -39.27 -6.47 -3.09
N SER A 489 -39.30 -5.60 -2.07
CA SER A 489 -39.50 -6.03 -0.69
C SER A 489 -40.93 -6.54 -0.45
N ARG A 490 -41.06 -7.71 0.18
CA ARG A 490 -42.37 -8.33 0.50
C ARG A 490 -43.09 -7.73 1.73
N LYS A 491 -42.53 -6.69 2.35
CA LYS A 491 -43.10 -5.94 3.48
C LYS A 491 -42.79 -4.46 3.27
N THR A 492 -43.74 -3.57 3.53
CA THR A 492 -43.53 -2.11 3.49
C THR A 492 -42.26 -1.73 4.24
N CYS A 493 -41.23 -1.34 3.50
CA CYS A 493 -40.10 -0.61 4.04
C CYS A 493 -40.60 0.70 4.68
N GLY A 494 -39.85 1.23 5.65
CA GLY A 494 -40.21 2.47 6.35
C GLY A 494 -40.49 3.63 5.40
N ALA A 495 -41.15 4.68 5.89
CA ALA A 495 -41.59 5.82 5.09
C ALA A 495 -40.44 6.44 4.25
N TYR A 496 -40.41 6.15 2.95
CA TYR A 496 -39.58 6.88 2.00
C TYR A 496 -40.22 8.23 1.71
N SER A 497 -39.55 9.34 2.05
CA SER A 497 -39.93 10.63 1.48
C SER A 497 -39.45 10.68 0.03
N ASN A 498 -40.29 10.25 -0.90
CA ASN A 498 -40.07 10.45 -2.33
C ASN A 498 -40.18 11.94 -2.66
N ASP A 499 -39.10 12.68 -2.45
CA ASP A 499 -38.92 14.01 -3.03
C ASP A 499 -38.43 13.88 -4.49
N ILE A 500 -39.07 12.98 -5.26
CA ILE A 500 -38.98 13.00 -6.73
C ILE A 500 -39.80 14.22 -7.15
N LYS A 501 -39.17 15.39 -7.14
CA LYS A 501 -39.78 16.60 -7.71
C LYS A 501 -39.92 16.38 -9.21
N ARG A 502 -41.07 15.84 -9.62
CA ARG A 502 -41.60 16.06 -10.98
C ARG A 502 -41.77 17.58 -11.10
N ARG A 503 -40.90 18.23 -11.87
CA ARG A 503 -41.14 19.61 -12.30
C ARG A 503 -42.16 19.60 -13.42
#